data_AF-A0A811KBR7-F1
#
_entry.id   AF-A0A811KBR7-F1
#
_cell.length_a   1.000
_cell.length_b   1.000
_cell.length_c   1.000
_cell.angle_alpha   90.00
_cell.angle_beta   90.00
_cell.angle_gamma   90.00
#
_symmetry.space_group_name_H-M   'P 1'
#
loop_
_entity.id
_entity.type
_entity.pdbx_description
1 polymer ?
#
loop_
_entity_poly.entity_id
_entity_poly.type
_entity_poly.pdbx_seq_one_letter_code
_entity_poly.pdbx_strand_id
1 'polypeptide(L)'
;MISDLTGLDVANASLLDESSACAEAMTLSCRATKRNVVLYDPHLHPQNIAVLQTRAKPIDIKLEPLDVENVNITRDIAGIIIQYPNTEGLIYENIESIVELAHESGALVTMACDPLSLCLLRSPGDLKADIVVGNAQRFGIPLGYGGPHVAFMSVAKTDNRNLLARLMPGRLVGISSNQLCQILWLLTTVMNFLILIFVLLFLGVCTTQLSPIKDADALVEEFYEKAEKIVESTVDLTEKLKFIKESTASFLKLAFPVGALVAASLDIASQLPNALLKQVMDV
;
A
#
# COMPACT_ATOMS: atom_id res chain seq x y z
N MET A 1 10.25 -2.90 9.25
CA MET A 1 9.21 -3.76 8.64
C MET A 1 8.42 -3.03 7.55
N ILE A 2 7.44 -2.15 7.84
CA ILE A 2 6.60 -1.55 6.77
C ILE A 2 7.44 -0.73 5.78
N SER A 3 8.36 0.10 6.26
CA SER A 3 9.30 0.83 5.39
C SER A 3 10.12 -0.12 4.50
N ASP A 4 10.58 -1.26 5.03
CA ASP A 4 11.38 -2.23 4.28
C ASP A 4 10.55 -2.94 3.19
N LEU A 5 9.33 -3.38 3.52
CA LEU A 5 8.43 -4.02 2.56
C LEU A 5 7.95 -3.08 1.46
N THR A 6 7.70 -1.81 1.83
CA THR A 6 7.19 -0.81 0.89
C THR A 6 8.30 -0.14 0.08
N GLY A 7 9.56 -0.23 0.53
CA GLY A 7 10.69 0.49 -0.06
C GLY A 7 10.65 2.00 0.19
N LEU A 8 9.88 2.47 1.19
CA LEU A 8 9.69 3.90 1.49
C LEU A 8 10.32 4.30 2.83
N ASP A 9 10.76 5.56 2.91
CA ASP A 9 11.64 6.05 3.99
C ASP A 9 10.97 6.13 5.36
N VAL A 10 9.69 6.52 5.43
CA VAL A 10 9.02 6.80 6.71
C VAL A 10 7.68 6.09 6.74
N ALA A 11 7.41 5.35 7.81
CA ALA A 11 6.11 4.73 8.09
C ALA A 11 5.53 5.24 9.43
N ASN A 12 4.21 5.39 9.50
CA ASN A 12 3.55 5.72 10.75
C ASN A 12 3.33 4.52 11.68
N ALA A 13 2.97 4.82 12.92
CA ALA A 13 2.76 3.83 13.96
C ALA A 13 1.41 3.09 13.84
N SER A 14 0.49 3.54 12.97
CA SER A 14 -0.78 2.89 12.56
C SER A 14 -1.83 3.91 12.07
N LEU A 15 -2.80 3.42 11.30
CA LEU A 15 -4.10 4.02 11.00
C LEU A 15 -5.24 3.04 11.35
N LEU A 16 -6.50 3.44 11.11
CA LEU A 16 -7.69 2.69 11.56
C LEU A 16 -7.99 1.46 10.70
N ASP A 17 -8.03 1.64 9.38
CA ASP A 17 -8.30 0.60 8.38
C ASP A 17 -7.76 1.07 7.01
N GLU A 18 -7.75 0.18 6.02
CA GLU A 18 -7.21 0.49 4.68
C GLU A 18 -7.99 1.63 4.02
N SER A 19 -9.32 1.60 4.09
CA SER A 19 -10.18 2.60 3.45
C SER A 19 -9.95 4.01 4.00
N SER A 20 -9.78 4.15 5.31
CA SER A 20 -9.41 5.43 5.94
C SER A 20 -7.97 5.82 5.62
N ALA A 21 -7.04 4.88 5.52
CA ALA A 21 -5.68 5.15 5.08
C ALA A 21 -5.64 5.70 3.64
N CYS A 22 -6.43 5.14 2.72
CA CYS A 22 -6.61 5.66 1.36
C CYS A 22 -7.18 7.09 1.37
N ALA A 23 -8.17 7.38 2.21
CA ALA A 23 -8.72 8.73 2.34
C ALA A 23 -7.74 9.75 2.95
N GLU A 24 -6.91 9.31 3.89
CA GLU A 24 -5.83 10.16 4.40
C GLU A 24 -4.74 10.39 3.35
N ALA A 25 -4.41 9.38 2.52
CA ALA A 25 -3.47 9.54 1.41
C ALA A 25 -4.00 10.55 0.37
N MET A 26 -5.27 10.43 -0.02
CA MET A 26 -5.97 11.42 -0.86
C MET A 26 -5.81 12.84 -0.30
N THR A 27 -6.09 13.01 0.99
CA THR A 27 -6.00 14.31 1.67
C THR A 27 -4.56 14.80 1.75
N LEU A 28 -3.60 13.91 1.98
CA LEU A 28 -2.18 14.22 2.01
C LEU A 28 -1.70 14.72 0.64
N SER A 29 -2.10 14.05 -0.44
CA SER A 29 -1.75 14.43 -1.81
C SER A 29 -2.25 15.84 -2.15
N CYS A 30 -3.51 16.14 -1.81
CA CYS A 30 -4.08 17.48 -1.97
C CYS A 30 -3.35 18.53 -1.12
N ARG A 31 -2.98 18.20 0.13
CA ARG A 31 -2.27 19.13 1.02
C ARG A 31 -0.86 19.42 0.56
N ALA A 32 -0.16 18.44 0.00
CA ALA A 32 1.21 18.55 -0.50
C ALA A 32 1.25 19.36 -1.80
N THR A 33 0.37 19.05 -2.77
CA THR A 33 0.34 19.69 -4.09
C THR A 33 -0.46 20.99 -4.13
N LYS A 34 -1.32 21.24 -3.15
CA LYS A 34 -2.31 22.35 -3.12
C LYS A 34 -3.34 22.28 -4.26
N ARG A 35 -3.57 21.10 -4.81
CA ARG A 35 -4.57 20.78 -5.84
C ARG A 35 -5.73 20.00 -5.21
N ASN A 36 -6.86 19.90 -5.91
CA ASN A 36 -8.09 19.30 -5.38
C ASN A 36 -8.72 18.20 -6.25
N VAL A 37 -8.05 17.76 -7.31
CA VAL A 37 -8.51 16.63 -8.15
C VAL A 37 -7.66 15.41 -7.84
N VAL A 38 -8.27 14.26 -7.56
CA VAL A 38 -7.57 13.00 -7.32
C VAL A 38 -8.18 11.92 -8.21
N LEU A 39 -7.31 11.18 -8.92
CA LEU A 39 -7.76 10.03 -9.69
C LEU A 39 -7.69 8.76 -8.85
N TYR A 40 -8.65 7.86 -9.01
CA TYR A 40 -8.66 6.58 -8.32
C TYR A 40 -8.86 5.43 -9.31
N ASP A 41 -8.15 4.32 -9.10
CA ASP A 41 -8.32 3.12 -9.89
C ASP A 41 -9.72 2.51 -9.65
N PRO A 42 -10.54 2.28 -10.71
CA PRO A 42 -11.83 1.60 -10.59
C PRO A 42 -11.76 0.21 -9.94
N HIS A 43 -10.59 -0.44 -9.99
CA HIS A 43 -10.33 -1.74 -9.39
C HIS A 43 -9.72 -1.66 -7.97
N LEU A 44 -9.82 -0.51 -7.30
CA LEU A 44 -9.70 -0.44 -5.84
C LEU A 44 -10.79 -1.29 -5.18
N HIS A 45 -10.56 -1.71 -3.94
CA HIS A 45 -11.62 -2.38 -3.20
C HIS A 45 -12.88 -1.50 -3.05
N PRO A 46 -14.10 -2.06 -3.22
CA PRO A 46 -15.33 -1.26 -3.21
C PRO A 46 -15.52 -0.39 -1.96
N GLN A 47 -15.09 -0.89 -0.79
CA GLN A 47 -15.12 -0.14 0.46
C GLN A 47 -14.13 1.03 0.48
N ASN A 48 -12.97 0.90 -0.18
CA ASN A 48 -11.99 1.98 -0.30
C ASN A 48 -12.60 3.12 -1.12
N ILE A 49 -13.24 2.80 -2.25
CA ILE A 49 -13.93 3.77 -3.11
C ILE A 49 -15.06 4.46 -2.34
N ALA A 50 -15.89 3.71 -1.60
CA ALA A 50 -16.99 4.26 -0.83
C ALA A 50 -16.52 5.26 0.25
N VAL A 51 -15.44 4.94 0.97
CA VAL A 51 -14.87 5.83 1.99
C VAL A 51 -14.17 7.03 1.35
N LEU A 52 -13.45 6.85 0.24
CA LEU A 52 -12.86 7.94 -0.54
C LEU A 52 -13.93 8.96 -0.94
N GLN A 53 -15.02 8.51 -1.57
CA GLN A 53 -16.14 9.36 -1.98
C GLN A 53 -16.78 10.08 -0.79
N THR A 54 -16.98 9.36 0.32
CA THR A 54 -17.56 9.92 1.55
C THR A 54 -16.68 11.01 2.16
N ARG A 55 -15.35 10.80 2.16
CA ARG A 55 -14.36 11.72 2.74
C ARG A 55 -14.05 12.89 1.84
N ALA A 56 -14.12 12.75 0.52
CA ALA A 56 -13.86 13.80 -0.45
C ALA A 56 -14.95 14.89 -0.46
N LYS A 57 -16.22 14.49 -0.34
CA LYS A 57 -17.39 15.38 -0.39
C LYS A 57 -17.34 16.57 0.60
N PRO A 58 -17.06 16.40 1.90
CA PRO A 58 -17.05 17.51 2.85
C PRO A 58 -15.87 18.49 2.70
N ILE A 59 -14.80 18.07 2.00
CA ILE A 59 -13.56 18.85 1.82
C ILE A 59 -13.37 19.35 0.37
N ASP A 60 -14.41 19.20 -0.45
CA ASP A 60 -14.46 19.66 -1.85
C ASP A 60 -13.29 19.13 -2.73
N ILE A 61 -12.92 17.86 -2.51
CA ILE A 61 -12.00 17.13 -3.39
C ILE A 61 -12.82 16.46 -4.49
N LYS A 62 -12.42 16.67 -5.75
CA LYS A 62 -12.99 15.99 -6.91
C LYS A 62 -12.31 14.64 -7.09
N LEU A 63 -13.11 13.58 -7.10
CA LEU A 63 -12.65 12.22 -7.37
C LEU A 63 -13.12 11.78 -8.74
N GLU A 64 -12.19 11.33 -9.57
CA GLU A 64 -12.47 10.85 -10.93
C GLU A 64 -11.83 9.47 -11.12
N PRO A 65 -12.49 8.53 -11.83
CA PRO A 65 -11.90 7.23 -12.11
C PRO A 65 -10.71 7.39 -13.08
N LEU A 66 -9.62 6.68 -12.80
CA LEU A 66 -8.46 6.57 -13.68
C LEU A 66 -8.78 5.59 -14.82
N ASP A 67 -8.58 6.03 -16.06
CA ASP A 67 -8.54 5.14 -17.22
C ASP A 67 -7.12 4.58 -17.35
N VAL A 68 -6.98 3.27 -17.11
CA VAL A 68 -5.69 2.57 -17.15
C VAL A 68 -5.20 2.33 -18.59
N GLU A 69 -6.12 2.30 -19.57
CA GLU A 69 -5.79 2.10 -20.98
C GLU A 69 -5.36 3.41 -21.65
N ASN A 70 -6.05 4.52 -21.33
CA ASN A 70 -5.72 5.88 -21.81
C ASN A 70 -5.44 6.82 -20.64
N VAL A 71 -4.24 6.67 -20.08
CA VAL A 71 -3.78 7.45 -18.93
C VAL A 71 -3.54 8.90 -19.36
N ASN A 72 -4.44 9.80 -18.97
CA ASN A 72 -4.30 11.24 -19.18
C ASN A 72 -4.24 11.95 -17.84
N ILE A 73 -3.04 12.34 -17.42
CA ILE A 73 -2.80 13.02 -16.15
C ILE A 73 -2.42 14.48 -16.42
N THR A 74 -3.39 15.37 -16.19
CA THR A 74 -3.24 16.82 -16.31
C THR A 74 -2.62 17.46 -15.07
N ARG A 75 -2.10 18.68 -15.22
CA ARG A 75 -1.38 19.41 -14.15
C ARG A 75 -2.23 19.88 -12.98
N ASP A 76 -3.55 19.74 -13.04
CA ASP A 76 -4.48 20.05 -11.95
C ASP A 76 -4.73 18.86 -11.02
N ILE A 77 -4.24 17.67 -11.37
CA ILE A 77 -4.35 16.47 -10.54
C ILE A 77 -3.36 16.52 -9.38
N ALA A 78 -3.86 16.34 -8.17
CA ALA A 78 -3.12 16.28 -6.92
C ALA A 78 -2.40 14.94 -6.72
N GLY A 79 -3.05 13.86 -7.14
CA GLY A 79 -2.50 12.52 -7.02
C GLY A 79 -3.39 11.46 -7.63
N ILE A 80 -2.84 10.26 -7.74
CA ILE A 80 -3.53 9.07 -8.20
C ILE A 80 -3.46 7.99 -7.13
N ILE A 81 -4.50 7.16 -7.01
CA ILE A 81 -4.56 6.04 -6.07
C ILE A 81 -4.79 4.76 -6.87
N ILE A 82 -3.83 3.84 -6.81
CA ILE A 82 -3.86 2.55 -7.53
C ILE A 82 -3.79 1.41 -6.53
N GLN A 83 -4.50 0.31 -6.78
CA GLN A 83 -4.38 -0.89 -5.96
C GLN A 83 -3.31 -1.83 -6.55
N TYR A 84 -2.42 -2.36 -5.69
CA TYR A 84 -1.30 -3.21 -6.09
C TYR A 84 -1.09 -4.38 -5.11
N PRO A 85 -1.49 -5.62 -5.46
CA PRO A 85 -2.33 -6.02 -6.59
C PRO A 85 -3.76 -5.49 -6.49
N ASN A 86 -4.49 -5.41 -7.61
CA ASN A 86 -5.83 -4.84 -7.62
C ASN A 86 -6.89 -5.72 -6.93
N THR A 87 -8.13 -5.22 -6.79
CA THR A 87 -9.21 -5.96 -6.10
C THR A 87 -9.54 -7.31 -6.72
N GLU A 88 -9.21 -7.47 -7.99
CA GLU A 88 -9.43 -8.72 -8.67
C GLU A 88 -8.20 -9.64 -8.49
N GLY A 89 -7.00 -9.10 -8.26
CA GLY A 89 -5.74 -9.84 -8.14
C GLY A 89 -4.81 -9.66 -9.34
N LEU A 90 -5.10 -8.69 -10.21
CA LEU A 90 -4.24 -8.30 -11.32
C LEU A 90 -3.13 -7.33 -10.88
N ILE A 91 -2.00 -7.42 -11.57
CA ILE A 91 -0.89 -6.48 -11.49
C ILE A 91 -0.80 -5.83 -12.86
N TYR A 92 -0.84 -4.49 -12.89
CA TYR A 92 -0.76 -3.75 -14.13
C TYR A 92 0.66 -3.81 -14.71
N GLU A 93 0.80 -4.26 -15.96
CA GLU A 93 2.08 -4.30 -16.67
C GLU A 93 2.65 -2.89 -16.92
N ASN A 94 1.77 -1.91 -17.13
CA ASN A 94 2.11 -0.52 -17.44
C ASN A 94 2.25 0.38 -16.19
N ILE A 95 2.41 -0.19 -15.00
CA ILE A 95 2.42 0.57 -13.74
C ILE A 95 3.53 1.63 -13.69
N GLU A 96 4.72 1.32 -14.21
CA GLU A 96 5.83 2.27 -14.26
C GLU A 96 5.52 3.48 -15.13
N SER A 97 4.90 3.25 -16.29
CA SER A 97 4.50 4.32 -17.21
C SER A 97 3.43 5.21 -16.59
N ILE A 98 2.49 4.64 -15.82
CA ILE A 98 1.49 5.42 -15.09
C ILE A 98 2.14 6.32 -14.04
N VAL A 99 3.12 5.77 -13.30
CA VAL A 99 3.87 6.53 -12.28
C VAL A 99 4.65 7.68 -12.92
N GLU A 100 5.35 7.40 -14.02
CA GLU A 100 6.13 8.41 -14.74
C GLU A 100 5.24 9.56 -15.23
N LEU A 101 4.12 9.26 -15.89
CA LEU A 101 3.15 10.27 -16.33
C LEU A 101 2.58 11.09 -15.16
N ALA A 102 2.34 10.45 -14.01
CA ALA A 102 1.87 11.14 -12.82
C ALA A 102 2.90 12.16 -12.33
N HIS A 103 4.17 11.74 -12.24
CA HIS A 103 5.27 12.60 -11.82
C HIS A 103 5.55 13.73 -12.80
N GLU A 104 5.45 13.50 -14.11
CA GLU A 104 5.56 14.55 -15.14
C GLU A 104 4.51 15.66 -14.97
N SER A 105 3.30 15.31 -14.52
CA SER A 105 2.23 16.27 -14.21
C SER A 105 2.38 16.93 -12.83
N GLY A 106 3.30 16.42 -11.99
CA GLY A 106 3.48 16.82 -10.60
C GLY A 106 2.41 16.27 -9.65
N ALA A 107 1.70 15.22 -10.04
CA ALA A 107 0.77 14.48 -9.21
C ALA A 107 1.53 13.44 -8.37
N LEU A 108 1.05 13.17 -7.15
CA LEU A 108 1.63 12.16 -6.27
C LEU A 108 1.00 10.79 -6.51
N VAL A 109 1.80 9.72 -6.45
CA VAL A 109 1.31 8.35 -6.63
C VAL A 109 1.12 7.67 -5.28
N THR A 110 -0.12 7.25 -5.02
CA THR A 110 -0.48 6.40 -3.88
C THR A 110 -0.72 4.97 -4.35
N MET A 111 -0.06 3.99 -3.72
CA MET A 111 -0.34 2.58 -3.93
C MET A 111 -1.00 1.96 -2.69
N ALA A 112 -2.18 1.37 -2.86
CA ALA A 112 -2.84 0.56 -1.84
C ALA A 112 -2.40 -0.89 -2.00
N CYS A 113 -1.70 -1.45 -1.02
CA CYS A 113 -1.00 -2.72 -1.15
C CYS A 113 -1.31 -3.70 -0.01
N ASP A 114 -1.24 -4.99 -0.33
CA ASP A 114 -1.15 -6.05 0.67
C ASP A 114 0.33 -6.24 1.07
N PRO A 115 0.73 -5.97 2.33
CA PRO A 115 2.12 -6.08 2.75
C PRO A 115 2.68 -7.50 2.63
N LEU A 116 1.84 -8.54 2.65
CA LEU A 116 2.30 -9.91 2.40
C LEU A 116 2.66 -10.14 0.93
N SER A 117 1.93 -9.53 0.01
CA SER A 117 2.25 -9.62 -1.43
C SER A 117 3.59 -8.96 -1.76
N LEU A 118 3.96 -7.90 -1.03
CA LEU A 118 5.22 -7.18 -1.19
C LEU A 118 6.46 -7.98 -0.75
N CYS A 119 6.28 -9.13 -0.11
CA CYS A 119 7.39 -10.06 0.14
C CYS A 119 7.88 -10.67 -1.19
N LEU A 120 7.01 -10.86 -2.18
CA LEU A 120 7.37 -11.49 -3.46
C LEU A 120 7.37 -10.52 -4.63
N LEU A 121 6.59 -9.45 -4.52
CA LEU A 121 6.46 -8.44 -5.56
C LEU A 121 7.52 -7.36 -5.40
N ARG A 122 7.85 -6.70 -6.52
CA ARG A 122 8.69 -5.51 -6.50
C ARG A 122 8.07 -4.45 -5.59
N SER A 123 8.89 -3.82 -4.76
CA SER A 123 8.40 -2.86 -3.79
C SER A 123 7.83 -1.61 -4.48
N PRO A 124 6.76 -0.99 -3.94
CA PRO A 124 6.23 0.27 -4.46
C PRO A 124 7.27 1.39 -4.50
N GLY A 125 8.24 1.42 -3.57
CA GLY A 125 9.35 2.37 -3.57
C GLY A 125 10.27 2.21 -4.78
N ASP A 126 10.52 0.97 -5.22
CA ASP A 126 11.25 0.70 -6.47
C ASP A 126 10.43 1.11 -7.70
N LEU A 127 9.10 1.07 -7.60
CA LEU A 127 8.16 1.61 -8.59
C LEU A 127 7.95 3.12 -8.47
N LYS A 128 8.68 3.81 -7.58
CA LYS A 128 8.59 5.26 -7.35
C LYS A 128 7.24 5.74 -6.82
N ALA A 129 6.52 4.92 -6.07
CA ALA A 129 5.35 5.40 -5.33
C ALA A 129 5.76 6.47 -4.29
N ASP A 130 4.94 7.50 -4.12
CA ASP A 130 5.16 8.55 -3.12
C ASP A 130 4.55 8.19 -1.76
N ILE A 131 3.42 7.48 -1.79
CA ILE A 131 2.64 7.09 -0.62
C ILE A 131 2.23 5.62 -0.80
N VAL A 132 2.38 4.81 0.24
CA VAL A 132 1.86 3.45 0.28
C VAL A 132 0.96 3.29 1.48
N VAL A 133 -0.21 2.71 1.26
CA VAL A 133 -1.20 2.41 2.30
C VAL A 133 -1.62 0.96 2.21
N GLY A 134 -2.13 0.41 3.30
CA GLY A 134 -2.59 -0.98 3.31
C GLY A 134 -3.03 -1.44 4.69
N ASN A 135 -3.35 -2.72 4.80
CA ASN A 135 -3.77 -3.37 6.03
C ASN A 135 -2.79 -4.48 6.43
N ALA A 136 -2.28 -4.43 7.67
CA ALA A 136 -1.40 -5.44 8.23
C ALA A 136 -2.16 -6.63 8.88
N GLN A 137 -3.46 -6.79 8.63
CA GLN A 137 -4.28 -7.89 9.16
C GLN A 137 -3.63 -9.27 8.94
N ARG A 138 -3.10 -9.51 7.75
CA ARG A 138 -2.53 -10.81 7.35
C ARG A 138 -1.26 -11.18 8.12
N PHE A 139 -0.68 -10.26 8.88
CA PHE A 139 0.46 -10.50 9.78
C PHE A 139 0.00 -10.99 11.16
N GLY A 140 -0.79 -12.07 11.15
CA GLY A 140 -1.18 -12.79 12.36
C GLY A 140 -2.34 -12.19 13.16
N ILE A 141 -3.06 -11.19 12.62
CA ILE A 141 -4.22 -10.60 13.29
C ILE A 141 -5.49 -11.36 12.85
N PRO A 142 -6.36 -11.81 13.76
CA PRO A 142 -7.61 -12.50 13.38
C PRO A 142 -8.52 -11.65 12.49
N LEU A 143 -9.33 -12.28 11.63
CA LEU A 143 -10.27 -11.59 10.74
C LEU A 143 -11.24 -10.66 11.49
N GLY A 144 -11.66 -11.04 12.71
CA GLY A 144 -12.40 -10.16 13.61
C GLY A 144 -13.73 -9.62 13.05
N TYR A 145 -14.29 -10.24 12.02
CA TYR A 145 -15.48 -9.74 11.30
C TYR A 145 -15.36 -8.26 10.89
N GLY A 146 -14.15 -7.83 10.52
CA GLY A 146 -13.85 -6.46 10.07
C GLY A 146 -12.83 -5.71 10.93
N GLY A 147 -12.47 -6.20 12.12
CA GLY A 147 -11.41 -5.60 12.92
C GLY A 147 -11.40 -6.05 14.38
N PRO A 148 -10.50 -5.51 15.22
CA PRO A 148 -9.58 -4.41 14.92
C PRO A 148 -8.35 -4.86 14.10
N HIS A 149 -8.09 -4.18 12.98
CA HIS A 149 -6.86 -4.37 12.18
C HIS A 149 -6.02 -3.10 12.10
N VAL A 150 -4.71 -3.29 11.96
CA VAL A 150 -3.74 -2.19 11.88
C VAL A 150 -3.55 -1.81 10.41
N ALA A 151 -4.04 -0.64 10.02
CA ALA A 151 -3.63 -0.06 8.75
C ALA A 151 -2.30 0.69 8.89
N PHE A 152 -1.59 0.84 7.78
CA PHE A 152 -0.33 1.56 7.74
C PHE A 152 -0.34 2.61 6.63
N MET A 153 0.51 3.62 6.80
CA MET A 153 0.90 4.53 5.73
C MET A 153 2.41 4.72 5.77
N SER A 154 3.04 4.60 4.60
CA SER A 154 4.44 4.94 4.39
C SER A 154 4.56 5.99 3.30
N VAL A 155 5.54 6.90 3.41
CA VAL A 155 5.79 7.94 2.41
C VAL A 155 7.26 8.03 2.05
N ALA A 156 7.50 8.40 0.79
CA ALA A 156 8.81 8.70 0.26
C ALA A 156 9.37 10.01 0.86
N LYS A 157 10.69 10.09 0.93
CA LYS A 157 11.43 11.31 1.25
C LYS A 157 11.79 12.04 -0.04
N THR A 158 10.78 12.61 -0.69
CA THR A 158 10.95 13.25 -2.00
C THR A 158 11.76 14.56 -1.95
N ASP A 159 11.66 15.31 -0.84
CA ASP A 159 12.31 16.62 -0.66
C ASP A 159 13.32 16.64 0.50
N ASN A 160 14.34 17.50 0.43
CA ASN A 160 15.27 17.80 1.53
C ASN A 160 14.59 18.23 2.85
N ARG A 161 13.32 18.65 2.78
CA ARG A 161 12.51 19.08 3.93
C ARG A 161 11.59 17.99 4.47
N ASN A 162 11.56 16.81 3.87
CA ASN A 162 10.66 15.70 4.20
C ASN A 162 9.19 16.15 4.28
N LEU A 163 8.70 16.83 3.24
CA LEU A 163 7.38 17.44 3.25
C LEU A 163 6.27 16.42 3.53
N LEU A 164 6.29 15.28 2.83
CA LEU A 164 5.29 14.23 3.00
C LEU A 164 5.29 13.66 4.42
N ALA A 165 6.47 13.36 4.98
CA ALA A 165 6.59 12.89 6.36
C ALA A 165 6.06 13.90 7.38
N ARG A 166 6.15 15.21 7.10
CA ARG A 166 5.58 16.25 7.97
C ARG A 166 4.06 16.39 7.86
N LEU A 167 3.50 16.07 6.70
CA LEU A 167 2.07 16.10 6.47
C LEU A 167 1.39 14.78 6.86
N MET A 168 2.18 13.72 7.04
CA MET A 168 1.74 12.37 7.35
C MET A 168 0.79 12.35 8.58
N PRO A 169 -0.36 11.67 8.46
CA PRO A 169 -1.30 11.48 9.55
C PRO A 169 -0.79 10.46 10.58
N GLY A 170 -1.36 10.56 11.79
CA GLY A 170 -1.10 9.61 12.86
C GLY A 170 0.15 9.93 13.67
N ARG A 171 0.63 8.91 14.39
CA ARG A 171 1.80 9.02 15.29
C ARG A 171 3.03 8.46 14.60
N LEU A 172 4.18 9.08 14.80
CA LEU A 172 5.47 8.54 14.41
C LEU A 172 6.25 8.14 15.66
N VAL A 173 6.98 7.03 15.60
CA VAL A 173 7.95 6.69 16.65
C VAL A 173 9.30 7.21 16.21
N GLY A 174 9.82 8.18 16.95
CA GLY A 174 11.14 8.78 16.73
C GLY A 174 12.15 8.24 17.73
N ILE A 175 13.41 8.14 17.30
CA ILE A 175 14.54 7.87 18.19
C ILE A 175 15.05 9.20 18.74
N SER A 176 15.25 9.25 20.05
CA SER A 176 15.86 10.36 20.76
C SER A 176 16.89 9.85 21.76
N SER A 177 17.68 10.75 22.34
CA SER A 177 18.60 10.42 23.43
C SER A 177 18.22 11.18 24.70
N ASN A 178 18.29 10.54 25.85
CA ASN A 178 18.15 11.24 27.12
C ASN A 178 19.43 12.03 27.48
N GLN A 179 19.38 12.75 28.60
CA GLN A 179 20.53 13.48 29.13
C GLN A 179 21.73 12.58 29.47
N LEU A 180 21.52 11.26 29.61
CA LEU A 180 22.56 10.26 29.85
C LEU A 180 23.06 9.60 28.55
N CYS A 181 22.73 10.17 27.38
CA CYS A 181 23.06 9.63 26.06
C CYS A 181 22.54 8.21 25.79
N GLN A 182 21.50 7.76 26.51
CA GLN A 182 20.82 6.50 26.24
C GLN A 182 19.77 6.71 25.16
N ILE A 183 19.61 5.73 24.27
CA ILE A 183 18.62 5.73 23.20
C ILE A 183 17.23 5.49 23.79
N LEU A 184 16.29 6.39 23.51
CA LEU A 184 14.88 6.28 23.86
C LEU A 184 14.00 6.39 22.62
N TRP A 185 12.88 5.67 22.64
CA TRP A 185 11.83 5.76 21.62
C TRP A 185 10.72 6.65 22.14
N LEU A 186 10.41 7.71 21.40
CA LEU A 186 9.38 8.68 21.76
C LEU A 186 8.31 8.73 20.67
N LEU A 187 7.05 8.86 21.06
CA LEU A 187 6.00 9.22 20.14
C LEU A 187 6.21 10.67 19.73
N THR A 188 6.77 10.86 18.54
CA THR A 188 6.86 12.16 17.90
C THR A 188 5.59 12.35 17.09
N THR A 189 4.72 13.24 17.56
CA THR A 189 3.65 13.74 16.70
C THR A 189 4.27 14.78 15.79
N VAL A 190 4.14 14.64 14.47
CA VAL A 190 4.47 15.78 13.62
C VAL A 190 3.44 16.84 13.91
N MET A 191 3.92 17.95 14.48
CA MET A 191 3.14 19.01 15.08
C MET A 191 2.34 19.77 14.00
N ASN A 192 1.26 19.16 13.50
CA ASN A 192 0.17 19.90 12.91
C ASN A 192 -0.54 20.58 14.09
N PHE A 193 -0.44 21.91 14.13
CA PHE A 193 -0.88 22.86 15.18
C PHE A 193 -2.31 22.64 15.73
N LEU A 194 -3.09 21.73 15.14
CA LEU A 194 -4.43 21.34 15.58
C LEU A 194 -4.46 20.57 16.91
N ILE A 195 -3.39 19.90 17.34
CA ILE A 195 -3.49 19.02 18.53
C ILE A 195 -3.68 19.78 19.85
N LEU A 196 -3.36 21.08 19.93
CA LEU A 196 -3.62 21.85 21.15
C LEU A 196 -5.03 22.49 21.18
N ILE A 197 -5.68 22.71 20.03
CA ILE A 197 -6.97 23.42 19.94
C ILE A 197 -8.14 22.51 19.52
N PHE A 198 -7.87 21.40 18.80
CA PHE A 198 -8.90 20.58 18.14
C PHE A 198 -9.21 19.24 18.83
N VAL A 199 -8.44 18.86 19.85
CA VAL A 199 -8.70 17.65 20.66
C VAL A 199 -10.05 17.72 21.39
N LEU A 200 -10.64 18.91 21.51
CA LEU A 200 -11.97 19.09 22.08
C LEU A 200 -13.13 18.92 21.07
N LEU A 201 -12.90 18.87 19.75
CA LEU A 201 -14.03 19.01 18.82
C LEU A 201 -14.12 18.11 17.57
N PHE A 202 -13.06 17.72 16.82
CA PHE A 202 -13.38 17.15 15.46
C PHE A 202 -12.45 16.16 14.74
N LEU A 203 -11.49 15.46 15.36
CA LEU A 203 -10.74 14.37 14.66
C LEU A 203 -10.68 13.05 15.45
N GLY A 204 -11.37 12.04 14.93
CA GLY A 204 -11.59 10.72 15.53
C GLY A 204 -10.49 9.68 15.31
N VAL A 205 -9.21 10.07 15.37
CA VAL A 205 -8.07 9.12 15.36
C VAL A 205 -7.28 9.26 16.67
N CYS A 206 -7.96 9.13 17.81
CA CYS A 206 -7.31 9.21 19.13
C CYS A 206 -6.78 7.85 19.60
N THR A 207 -7.42 6.74 19.22
CA THR A 207 -7.00 5.37 19.57
C THR A 207 -6.49 4.67 18.31
N THR A 208 -5.16 4.62 18.14
CA THR A 208 -4.57 3.73 17.12
C THR A 208 -4.19 2.39 17.76
N GLN A 209 -4.25 1.33 16.96
CA GLN A 209 -4.04 -0.03 17.43
C GLN A 209 -2.55 -0.34 17.53
N LEU A 210 -2.04 -0.43 18.76
CA LEU A 210 -0.68 -0.90 19.02
C LEU A 210 -0.77 -2.30 19.63
N SER A 211 -0.46 -3.32 18.84
CA SER A 211 -0.09 -4.65 19.36
C SER A 211 1.44 -4.73 19.46
N PRO A 212 1.98 -5.37 20.51
CA PRO A 212 3.43 -5.53 20.65
C PRO A 212 3.92 -6.60 19.65
N ILE A 213 4.54 -6.16 18.56
CA ILE A 213 5.32 -7.04 17.67
C ILE A 213 6.66 -7.29 18.38
N LYS A 214 6.96 -8.55 18.70
CA LYS A 214 8.27 -8.99 19.20
C LYS A 214 9.07 -9.58 18.05
N ASP A 215 10.32 -9.16 17.93
CA ASP A 215 11.35 -9.62 16.99
C ASP A 215 10.95 -9.59 15.51
N ALA A 216 11.13 -8.43 14.88
CA ALA A 216 10.72 -8.17 13.49
C ALA A 216 11.45 -9.04 12.46
N ASP A 217 12.73 -9.38 12.68
CA ASP A 217 13.55 -10.05 11.66
C ASP A 217 13.15 -11.52 11.44
N ALA A 218 12.93 -12.28 12.53
CA ALA A 218 12.44 -13.65 12.45
C ALA A 218 11.01 -13.73 11.88
N LEU A 219 10.21 -12.69 12.15
CA LEU A 219 8.85 -12.57 11.62
C LEU A 219 8.84 -12.39 10.10
N VAL A 220 9.82 -11.65 9.57
CA VAL A 220 9.95 -11.37 8.14
C VAL A 220 10.24 -12.67 7.38
N GLU A 221 11.22 -13.47 7.78
CA GLU A 221 11.52 -14.77 7.12
C GLU A 221 10.29 -15.70 7.10
N GLU A 222 9.56 -15.79 8.22
CA GLU A 222 8.33 -16.60 8.30
C GLU A 222 7.25 -16.10 7.32
N PHE A 223 7.18 -14.78 7.06
CA PHE A 223 6.24 -14.23 6.10
C PHE A 223 6.62 -14.53 4.65
N TYR A 224 7.91 -14.55 4.31
CA TYR A 224 8.37 -14.95 2.98
C TYR A 224 7.94 -16.39 2.67
N GLU A 225 8.22 -17.34 3.57
CA GLU A 225 7.81 -18.74 3.38
C GLU A 225 6.29 -18.90 3.25
N LYS A 226 5.52 -18.14 4.04
CA LYS A 226 4.05 -18.16 3.95
C LYS A 226 3.56 -17.58 2.62
N ALA A 227 4.17 -16.48 2.17
CA ALA A 227 3.82 -15.87 0.88
C ALA A 227 4.08 -16.85 -0.27
N GLU A 228 5.23 -17.52 -0.30
CA GLU A 228 5.56 -18.54 -1.31
C GLU A 228 4.53 -19.67 -1.32
N LYS A 229 4.24 -20.26 -0.15
CA LYS A 229 3.24 -21.34 -0.03
C LYS A 229 1.86 -20.93 -0.51
N ILE A 230 1.45 -19.68 -0.25
CA ILE A 230 0.17 -19.14 -0.72
C ILE A 230 0.16 -19.02 -2.23
N VAL A 231 1.25 -18.53 -2.83
CA VAL A 231 1.39 -18.41 -4.28
C VAL A 231 1.37 -19.78 -4.94
N GLU A 232 2.16 -20.74 -4.45
CA GLU A 232 2.19 -22.12 -4.95
C GLU A 232 0.80 -22.76 -4.91
N SER A 233 0.10 -22.63 -3.78
CA SER A 233 -1.27 -23.14 -3.62
C SER A 233 -2.26 -22.47 -4.58
N THR A 234 -2.07 -21.18 -4.86
CA THR A 234 -2.91 -20.42 -5.80
C THR A 234 -2.66 -20.86 -7.24
N VAL A 235 -1.40 -21.10 -7.61
CA VAL A 235 -1.02 -21.61 -8.94
C VAL A 235 -1.59 -23.02 -9.15
N ASP A 236 -1.41 -23.93 -8.20
CA ASP A 236 -1.95 -25.30 -8.25
C ASP A 236 -3.49 -25.29 -8.38
N LEU A 237 -4.17 -24.45 -7.59
CA LEU A 237 -5.62 -24.29 -7.71
C LEU A 237 -6.02 -23.78 -9.10
N THR A 238 -5.24 -22.87 -9.69
CA THR A 238 -5.49 -22.32 -11.03
C THR A 238 -5.36 -23.38 -12.11
N GLU A 239 -4.31 -24.20 -12.05
CA GLU A 239 -4.10 -25.30 -13.00
C GLU A 239 -5.24 -26.32 -12.90
N LYS A 240 -5.65 -26.67 -11.69
CA LYS A 240 -6.81 -27.54 -11.44
C LYS A 240 -8.12 -26.94 -11.96
N LEU A 241 -8.30 -25.62 -11.83
CA LEU A 241 -9.50 -24.93 -12.31
C LEU A 241 -9.50 -24.73 -13.84
N LYS A 242 -8.33 -24.53 -14.48
CA LYS A 242 -8.21 -24.51 -15.94
C LYS A 242 -8.74 -25.80 -16.56
N PHE A 243 -8.43 -26.93 -15.93
CA PHE A 243 -8.96 -28.25 -16.32
C PHE A 243 -10.49 -28.33 -16.24
N ILE A 244 -11.12 -27.69 -15.24
CA ILE A 244 -12.59 -27.63 -15.10
C ILE A 244 -13.22 -26.73 -16.16
N LYS A 245 -12.52 -25.67 -16.58
CA LYS A 245 -12.96 -24.73 -17.64
C LYS A 245 -13.07 -25.41 -19.00
N GLU A 246 -12.17 -26.34 -19.33
CA GLU A 246 -12.26 -27.16 -20.56
C GLU A 246 -13.45 -28.13 -20.54
N SER A 247 -13.91 -28.58 -19.37
CA SER A 247 -15.02 -29.53 -19.23
C SER A 247 -16.41 -28.89 -19.11
N THR A 248 -16.53 -27.59 -18.83
CA THR A 248 -17.82 -26.91 -18.61
C THR A 248 -17.83 -25.46 -19.13
N ALA A 249 -17.95 -25.31 -20.45
CA ALA A 249 -17.93 -24.01 -21.13
C ALA A 249 -19.15 -23.09 -20.89
N SER A 250 -20.05 -23.39 -19.93
CA SER A 250 -21.36 -22.73 -19.87
C SER A 250 -21.77 -22.13 -18.53
N PHE A 251 -21.04 -22.32 -17.41
CA PHE A 251 -21.67 -22.10 -16.11
C PHE A 251 -21.16 -20.96 -15.22
N LEU A 252 -19.95 -20.41 -15.36
CA LEU A 252 -19.46 -19.44 -14.37
C LEU A 252 -18.59 -18.33 -14.98
N LYS A 253 -19.23 -17.19 -15.26
CA LYS A 253 -18.62 -15.85 -15.19
C LYS A 253 -18.31 -15.52 -13.72
N LEU A 254 -17.45 -16.30 -13.07
CA LEU A 254 -16.94 -15.99 -11.73
C LEU A 254 -15.63 -15.21 -11.90
N ALA A 255 -15.62 -14.02 -11.30
CA ALA A 255 -14.54 -13.07 -11.22
C ALA A 255 -13.31 -13.68 -10.54
N PHE A 256 -12.43 -14.29 -11.31
CA PHE A 256 -11.11 -14.72 -10.85
C PHE A 256 -10.08 -14.33 -11.91
N PRO A 257 -9.31 -13.26 -11.70
CA PRO A 257 -8.07 -13.04 -12.42
C PRO A 257 -6.96 -13.73 -11.66
N VAL A 258 -6.73 -14.97 -12.06
CA VAL A 258 -5.52 -15.71 -11.69
C VAL A 258 -4.46 -15.62 -12.77
N GLY A 259 -4.53 -14.56 -13.58
CA GLY A 259 -3.62 -14.28 -14.69
C GLY A 259 -2.34 -13.56 -14.26
N ALA A 260 -2.42 -12.58 -13.36
CA ALA A 260 -1.26 -11.75 -13.02
C ALA A 260 -0.25 -12.43 -12.09
N LEU A 261 -0.70 -13.34 -11.22
CA LEU A 261 0.20 -14.18 -10.42
C LEU A 261 1.00 -15.17 -11.30
N VAL A 262 0.44 -15.58 -12.44
CA VAL A 262 1.12 -16.43 -13.44
C VAL A 262 2.08 -15.61 -14.32
N ALA A 263 1.72 -14.37 -14.66
CA ALA A 263 2.61 -13.48 -15.41
C ALA A 263 3.82 -13.03 -14.58
N ALA A 264 3.61 -12.68 -13.30
CA ALA A 264 4.69 -12.31 -12.39
C ALA A 264 5.66 -13.48 -12.10
N SER A 265 5.16 -14.72 -12.01
CA SER A 265 6.00 -15.90 -11.84
C SER A 265 6.80 -16.27 -13.11
N LEU A 266 6.28 -15.98 -14.31
CA LEU A 266 7.00 -16.16 -15.57
C LEU A 266 8.10 -15.12 -15.80
N ASP A 267 7.94 -13.89 -15.30
CA ASP A 267 8.97 -12.84 -15.38
C ASP A 267 10.09 -13.01 -14.34
N ILE A 268 9.78 -13.50 -13.14
CA ILE A 268 10.78 -13.85 -12.12
C ILE A 268 11.69 -14.99 -12.62
N ALA A 269 11.13 -15.95 -13.36
CA ALA A 269 11.90 -17.04 -13.96
C ALA A 269 12.83 -16.59 -15.10
N SER A 270 12.54 -15.47 -15.76
CA SER A 270 13.31 -14.97 -16.91
C SER A 270 14.44 -13.99 -16.52
N GLN A 271 14.34 -13.34 -15.35
CA GLN A 271 15.26 -12.28 -14.91
C GLN A 271 16.29 -12.72 -13.85
N LEU A 272 16.20 -13.93 -13.31
CA LEU A 272 17.26 -14.46 -12.42
C LEU A 272 18.54 -14.72 -13.23
N PRO A 273 19.67 -14.06 -12.93
CA PRO A 273 20.94 -14.40 -13.54
C PRO A 273 21.28 -15.85 -13.21
N ASN A 274 21.60 -16.65 -14.23
CA ASN A 274 22.04 -18.06 -14.18
C ASN A 274 23.27 -18.34 -13.26
N ALA A 275 23.73 -17.38 -12.48
CA ALA A 275 24.78 -17.52 -11.48
C ALA A 275 24.25 -17.88 -10.07
N LEU A 276 23.02 -17.49 -9.70
CA LEU A 276 22.46 -17.76 -8.36
C LEU A 276 21.81 -19.14 -8.22
N LEU A 277 21.35 -19.73 -9.33
CA LEU A 277 20.75 -21.07 -9.35
C LEU A 277 21.74 -22.20 -9.02
N LYS A 278 23.06 -21.92 -9.10
CA LYS A 278 24.11 -22.91 -8.86
C LYS A 278 24.60 -22.95 -7.40
N GLN A 279 24.20 -21.99 -6.56
CA GLN A 279 24.60 -21.94 -5.15
C GLN A 279 23.57 -22.54 -4.19
N VAL A 280 22.32 -22.72 -4.64
CA VAL A 280 21.22 -23.29 -3.82
C VAL A 280 21.09 -24.81 -4.01
N MET A 281 21.77 -25.40 -4.99
CA MET A 281 21.69 -26.83 -5.30
C MET A 281 22.88 -27.69 -4.83
N ASP A 282 23.84 -27.14 -4.08
CA ASP A 282 25.01 -27.88 -3.57
C ASP A 282 25.26 -27.70 -2.05
N VAL A 283 24.21 -27.55 -1.24
CA VAL A 283 24.27 -27.77 0.22
C VAL A 283 23.08 -28.61 0.68
#